data_AF-A0A3B8WFL2-F1
#
_entry.id   AF-A0A3B8WFL2-F1
#
_cell.length_a   1.000
_cell.length_b   1.000
_cell.length_c   1.000
_cell.angle_alpha   90.00
_cell.angle_beta   90.00
_cell.angle_gamma   90.00
#
_symmetry.space_group_name_H-M   'P 1'
#
loop_
_entity.id
_entity.type
_entity.pdbx_description
1 polymer ?
#
loop_
_entity_poly.entity_id
_entity_poly.type
_entity_poly.pdbx_seq_one_letter_code
_entity_poly.pdbx_strand_id
1 'polypeptide(L)' 'KLAMTTPDKAAEIIVKGILKNESRILVGPDAWGIDAINRLLGSAYQPLVERFSRKNLYI' A
#
# COMPACT_ATOMS: atom_id res chain seq x y z
N LYS A 1 6.09 -5.34 13.22
CA LYS A 1 4.61 -5.36 13.06
C LYS A 1 4.27 -4.16 12.16
N LEU A 2 4.15 -4.37 10.84
CA LEU A 2 4.17 -3.30 9.83
C LEU A 2 2.77 -2.83 9.39
N ALA A 3 1.75 -3.69 9.51
CA ALA A 3 0.38 -3.37 9.12
C ALA A 3 -0.38 -2.73 10.29
N MET A 4 -1.05 -1.60 10.02
CA MET A 4 -1.93 -0.92 10.98
C MET A 4 -3.33 -1.57 11.11
N THR A 5 -3.73 -2.37 10.12
CA THR A 5 -5.06 -3.00 10.07
C THR A 5 -5.01 -4.42 10.66
N THR A 6 -6.00 -4.79 11.46
CA THR A 6 -6.12 -6.16 11.97
C THR A 6 -6.52 -7.14 10.86
N PRO A 7 -6.15 -8.42 10.95
CA PRO A 7 -6.51 -9.44 9.94
C PRO A 7 -8.03 -9.53 9.70
N ASP A 8 -8.84 -9.51 10.75
CA ASP A 8 -10.30 -9.62 10.62
C ASP A 8 -10.89 -8.43 9.86
N LYS A 9 -10.42 -7.21 10.16
CA LYS A 9 -10.86 -6.00 9.48
C LYS A 9 -10.38 -5.94 8.03
N ALA A 10 -9.19 -6.47 7.76
CA ALA A 10 -8.69 -6.63 6.39
C ALA A 10 -9.59 -7.57 5.57
N ALA A 11 -9.96 -8.71 6.14
CA ALA A 11 -10.85 -9.68 5.49
C ALA A 11 -12.23 -9.06 5.18
N GLU A 12 -12.82 -8.30 6.12
CA GLU A 12 -14.09 -7.61 5.91
C GLU A 12 -14.01 -6.61 4.74
N ILE A 13 -12.95 -5.80 4.69
CA ILE A 13 -12.73 -4.81 3.61
C ILE A 13 -12.61 -5.52 2.25
N ILE A 14 -11.88 -6.63 2.19
CA ILE A 14 -11.70 -7.42 0.97
C ILE A 14 -13.02 -8.00 0.49
N VAL A 15 -13.75 -8.70 1.35
CA VAL A 15 -15.05 -9.30 0.99
C VAL A 15 -16.03 -8.23 0.51
N LYS A 16 -16.09 -7.10 1.21
CA LYS A 16 -16.94 -5.96 0.82
C LYS A 16 -16.57 -5.39 -0.55
N GLY A 17 -15.28 -5.29 -0.86
CA GLY A 17 -14.80 -4.81 -2.16
C GLY A 17 -15.12 -5.79 -3.30
N ILE A 18 -14.99 -7.11 -3.05
CA ILE A 18 -15.36 -8.15 -4.00
C ILE A 18 -16.86 -8.08 -4.32
N LEU A 19 -17.71 -7.99 -3.28
CA LEU A 19 -19.17 -7.89 -3.45
C LEU A 19 -19.61 -6.65 -4.25
N LYS A 20 -18.81 -5.59 -4.22
CA LYS A 20 -19.04 -4.35 -4.97
C LYS A 20 -18.41 -4.35 -6.36
N ASN A 21 -17.71 -5.42 -6.73
CA ASN A 21 -16.94 -5.53 -7.97
C ASN A 21 -15.95 -4.36 -8.16
N GLU A 22 -15.30 -3.94 -7.07
CA GLU A 22 -14.30 -2.87 -7.11
C GLU A 22 -13.08 -3.33 -7.93
N SER A 23 -12.62 -2.50 -8.86
CA SER A 23 -11.42 -2.79 -9.67
C SER A 23 -10.12 -2.85 -8.85
N ARG A 24 -10.13 -2.26 -7.65
CA ARG A 24 -9.01 -2.23 -6.71
C ARG A 24 -9.53 -2.08 -5.29
N ILE A 25 -8.96 -2.85 -4.37
CA ILE A 25 -9.32 -2.82 -2.94
C ILE A 25 -8.08 -2.40 -2.14
N LEU A 26 -8.17 -1.25 -1.45
CA LEU A 26 -7.10 -0.71 -0.61
C LEU A 26 -7.39 -1.04 0.86
N VAL A 27 -6.53 -1.84 1.47
CA VAL A 27 -6.69 -2.29 2.86
C VAL A 27 -5.72 -1.53 3.76
N GLY A 28 -6.25 -0.67 4.62
CA GLY A 28 -5.47 0.10 5.59
C GLY A 28 -4.99 1.47 5.11
N PRO A 29 -4.60 2.35 6.04
CA PRO A 29 -4.21 3.73 5.74
C PRO A 29 -2.89 3.83 4.96
N ASP A 30 -1.99 2.86 5.17
CA ASP A 30 -0.74 2.70 4.46
C ASP A 30 -0.95 2.40 2.98
N ALA A 31 -1.87 1.49 2.65
CA ALA A 31 -2.21 1.18 1.26
C ALA A 31 -2.76 2.42 0.52
N TRP A 32 -3.61 3.21 1.18
CA TRP A 32 -4.12 4.47 0.64
C TRP A 32 -3.02 5.52 0.42
N GLY A 33 -2.08 5.65 1.36
CA GLY A 33 -0.95 6.57 1.22
C GLY A 33 -0.05 6.21 0.04
N ILE A 34 0.27 4.92 -0.12
CA ILE A 34 1.08 4.41 -1.24
C ILE A 34 0.36 4.62 -2.57
N ASP A 35 -0.94 4.32 -2.65
CA ASP A 35 -1.72 4.55 -3.87
C ASP A 35 -1.77 6.03 -4.25
N ALA A 36 -1.98 6.93 -3.26
CA ALA A 36 -1.97 8.37 -3.48
C ALA A 36 -0.61 8.89 -3.99
N ILE A 37 0.50 8.45 -3.38
CA ILE A 37 1.85 8.81 -3.81
C ILE A 37 2.09 8.35 -5.25
N ASN A 38 1.72 7.12 -5.58
CA ASN A 38 1.86 6.59 -6.94
C ASN A 38 1.03 7.37 -7.95
N ARG A 39 -0.20 7.79 -7.61
CA ARG A 39 -1.06 8.59 -8.49
C ARG A 39 -0.56 10.02 -8.69
N LEU A 40 0.07 10.61 -7.66
CA LEU A 40 0.53 12.00 -7.69
C LEU A 40 1.93 12.15 -8.29
N LEU A 41 2.86 11.25 -7.95
CA LEU A 41 4.27 11.35 -8.35
C LEU A 41 4.64 10.42 -9.51
N GLY A 42 3.80 9.42 -9.82
CA GLY A 42 4.12 8.42 -10.83
C GLY A 42 5.44 7.70 -10.53
N SER A 43 6.29 7.50 -11.55
CA SER A 43 7.60 6.86 -11.40
C SER A 43 8.62 7.70 -10.63
N ALA A 44 8.36 8.99 -10.38
CA ALA A 44 9.32 9.88 -9.73
C ALA A 44 9.61 9.51 -8.26
N TYR A 45 8.77 8.69 -7.63
CA TYR A 45 9.03 8.14 -6.29
C TYR A 45 10.03 6.98 -6.30
N GLN A 46 10.17 6.26 -7.42
CA GLN A 46 11.02 5.07 -7.53
C GLN A 46 12.51 5.37 -7.23
N PRO A 47 13.13 6.44 -7.76
CA PRO A 47 14.54 6.77 -7.47
C PRO A 47 14.77 7.09 -5.99
N LEU A 48 13.78 7.67 -5.31
CA LEU A 48 13.85 7.96 -3.87
C LEU A 48 13.85 6.64 -3.07
N VAL A 49 12.89 5.76 -3.35
CA VAL A 49 12.81 4.42 -2.71
C VAL A 49 14.07 3.62 -2.95
N GLU A 50 14.58 3.58 -4.18
CA GLU A 50 15.82 2.90 -4.52
C GLU A 50 17.02 3.44 -3.72
N ARG A 51 17.13 4.75 -3.59
CA ARG A 51 18.21 5.39 -2.83
C ARG A 51 18.15 5.06 -1.34
N PHE A 52 16.95 4.93 -0.77
CA PHE A 52 16.76 4.57 0.64
C PHE A 52 16.86 3.06 0.90
N SER A 53 16.42 2.22 -0.04
CA SER A 53 16.48 0.76 0.03
C SER A 53 17.92 0.25 -0.07
N ARG A 54 18.73 0.80 -0.98
CA ARG A 54 20.16 0.44 -1.12
C ARG A 54 21.01 0.67 0.13
N LYS A 55 20.60 1.58 1.04
CA LYS A 55 21.31 1.83 2.30
C LYS A 55 20.98 0.85 3.43
N ASN A 56 19.88 0.08 3.33
CA ASN A 56 19.40 -0.78 4.42
C ASN A 56 19.53 -2.30 4.13
N LEU A 57 19.88 -2.68 2.90
CA LEU A 57 20.02 -4.09 2.49
C LEU A 57 21.44 -4.67 2.66
N TYR A 58 22.38 -3.89 3.20
CA TYR A 58 23.76 -4.30 3.51
C TYR A 58 24.10 -4.07 5.00
N ILE A 59 23.19 -4.45 5.90
CA ILE A 59 23.45 -4.63 7.33
C ILE A 59 22.89 -5.99 7.74
#